data_AF-A0A4Y8LWU6-F1
#
_entry.id   AF-A0A4Y8LWU6-F1
#
_cell.length_a   1.000
_cell.length_b   1.000
_cell.length_c   1.000
_cell.angle_alpha   90.00
_cell.angle_beta   90.00
_cell.angle_gamma   90.00
#
_symmetry.space_group_name_H-M   'P 1'
#
loop_
_entity.id
_entity.type
_entity.pdbx_description
1 polymer ?
#
loop_
_entity_poly.entity_id
_entity_poly.type
_entity_poly.pdbx_seq_one_letter_code
_entity_poly.pdbx_strand_id
1 'polypeptide(L)'
;MTEYIRTLIIGVGGLVQFALLFTGTTLVLRLLFAPRNRWRIHLRGWANKQTPRWWLKVWRTDRESVTLQERRMLLAGCGIRYPPEAYLSYRRCLLFVVPCIGGGVYLLGEQGLVPAPMSWNLLFVLLIFVGLAACDRMWLQSFRRYRTDRIRREIVAVSSQLLYYTGSRLHLHGKLMKCLALTRHIRGEMGLLLNEWYHDADSALKRFKERLGTDEAYGFAESMRSLRLNESQEIYDMLREVVRDYKAQIELAKDSRKETTSYLLFVLAGIPILYTFQIFLYPWVQEAAKLFDALNP
;
A
#
# COMPACT_ATOMS: atom_id res chain seq x y z
N MET A 1 1.00 12.12 -50.96
CA MET A 1 1.33 10.75 -50.45
C MET A 1 1.93 10.76 -49.04
N THR A 2 2.74 11.76 -48.68
CA THR A 2 3.39 11.89 -47.36
C THR A 2 2.41 12.14 -46.20
N GLU A 3 1.33 12.89 -46.40
CA GLU A 3 0.34 13.12 -45.33
C GLU A 3 -0.48 11.88 -44.98
N TYR A 4 -0.86 11.09 -45.97
CA TYR A 4 -1.62 9.84 -45.75
C TYR A 4 -0.80 8.83 -44.94
N ILE A 5 0.49 8.69 -45.24
CA ILE A 5 1.40 7.82 -44.48
C ILE A 5 1.57 8.34 -43.05
N ARG A 6 1.64 9.67 -42.85
CA ARG A 6 1.77 10.29 -41.53
C ARG A 6 0.52 10.08 -40.67
N THR A 7 -0.68 10.26 -41.22
CA THR A 7 -1.93 10.00 -40.51
C THR A 7 -2.12 8.53 -40.19
N LEU A 8 -1.71 7.63 -41.10
CA LEU A 8 -1.72 6.18 -40.86
C LEU A 8 -0.76 5.79 -39.72
N ILE A 9 0.46 6.32 -39.69
CA ILE A 9 1.43 6.05 -38.62
C ILE A 9 0.93 6.56 -37.27
N ILE A 10 0.32 7.77 -37.24
CA ILE A 10 -0.25 8.33 -36.00
C ILE A 10 -1.45 7.49 -35.53
N GLY A 11 -2.34 7.09 -36.43
CA GLY A 11 -3.51 6.27 -36.11
C GLY A 11 -3.13 4.88 -35.60
N VAL A 12 -2.19 4.21 -36.28
CA VAL A 12 -1.67 2.90 -35.87
C VAL A 12 -0.93 3.02 -34.54
N GLY A 13 -0.11 4.07 -34.35
CA GLY A 13 0.56 4.35 -33.08
C GLY A 13 -0.43 4.53 -31.92
N GLY A 14 -1.49 5.31 -32.13
CA GLY A 14 -2.55 5.50 -31.13
C GLY A 14 -3.28 4.21 -30.79
N LEU A 15 -3.60 3.37 -31.79
CA LEU A 15 -4.24 2.06 -31.58
C LEU A 15 -3.36 1.11 -30.76
N VAL A 16 -2.06 1.06 -31.04
CA VAL A 16 -1.10 0.23 -30.29
C VAL A 16 -0.97 0.73 -28.85
N GLN A 17 -0.90 2.04 -28.64
CA GLN A 17 -0.85 2.62 -27.29
C GLN A 17 -2.13 2.33 -26.50
N PHE A 18 -3.29 2.46 -27.13
CA PHE A 18 -4.57 2.12 -26.50
C PHE A 18 -4.65 0.63 -26.15
N ALA A 19 -4.26 -0.25 -27.07
CA ALA A 19 -4.24 -1.70 -26.83
C ALA A 19 -3.31 -2.07 -25.67
N LEU A 20 -2.11 -1.47 -25.59
CA LEU A 20 -1.15 -1.67 -24.50
C LEU A 20 -1.68 -1.13 -23.16
N LEU A 21 -2.29 0.06 -23.15
CA LEU A 21 -2.94 0.60 -21.95
C LEU A 21 -4.09 -0.28 -21.48
N PHE A 22 -4.92 -0.78 -22.41
CA PHE A 22 -6.04 -1.65 -22.10
C PHE A 22 -5.59 -3.03 -21.59
N THR A 23 -4.60 -3.65 -22.23
CA THR A 23 -4.02 -4.92 -21.73
C THR A 23 -3.28 -4.74 -20.41
N GLY A 24 -2.56 -3.64 -20.23
CA GLY A 24 -1.90 -3.31 -18.97
C GLY A 24 -2.89 -3.13 -17.82
N THR A 25 -3.94 -2.32 -18.03
CA THR A 25 -4.98 -2.07 -17.03
C THR A 25 -5.77 -3.34 -16.69
N THR A 26 -6.14 -4.15 -17.69
CA THR A 26 -6.82 -5.43 -17.47
C THR A 26 -5.94 -6.45 -16.75
N LEU A 27 -4.63 -6.52 -17.04
CA LEU A 27 -3.69 -7.35 -16.29
C LEU A 27 -3.55 -6.89 -14.83
N VAL A 28 -3.45 -5.58 -14.59
CA VAL A 28 -3.38 -5.01 -13.24
C VAL A 28 -4.66 -5.32 -12.46
N LEU A 29 -5.83 -5.13 -13.07
CA LEU A 29 -7.12 -5.51 -12.48
C LEU A 29 -7.17 -7.02 -12.19
N ARG A 30 -6.75 -7.85 -13.13
CA ARG A 30 -6.73 -9.30 -12.95
C ARG A 30 -5.77 -9.73 -11.85
N LEU A 31 -4.62 -9.08 -11.70
CA LEU A 31 -3.67 -9.28 -10.60
C LEU A 31 -4.24 -8.82 -9.25
N LEU A 32 -4.98 -7.71 -9.23
CA LEU A 32 -5.64 -7.20 -8.03
C LEU A 32 -6.78 -8.12 -7.56
N PHE A 33 -7.51 -8.72 -8.50
CA PHE A 33 -8.66 -9.60 -8.22
C PHE A 33 -8.32 -11.10 -8.24
N ALA A 34 -7.11 -11.50 -8.64
CA ALA A 34 -6.70 -12.90 -8.62
C ALA A 34 -6.69 -13.45 -7.18
N PRO A 35 -7.22 -14.67 -6.95
CA PRO A 35 -7.27 -15.26 -5.62
C PRO A 35 -5.84 -15.43 -5.05
N ARG A 36 -5.58 -14.70 -3.96
CA ARG A 36 -4.32 -14.50 -3.21
C ARG A 36 -3.51 -15.76 -2.85
N ASN A 37 -4.02 -16.97 -3.07
CA ASN A 37 -3.56 -18.15 -2.33
C ASN A 37 -2.40 -18.91 -3.01
N ARG A 38 -2.22 -18.85 -4.33
CA ARG A 38 -1.25 -19.72 -5.03
C ARG A 38 0.18 -19.15 -5.13
N TRP A 39 0.36 -17.83 -5.10
CA TRP A 39 1.67 -17.17 -5.27
C TRP A 39 2.56 -17.22 -4.03
N ARG A 40 1.98 -17.48 -2.84
CA ARG A 40 2.72 -17.51 -1.56
C ARG A 40 3.79 -18.59 -1.49
N ILE A 41 3.63 -19.70 -2.20
CA ILE A 41 4.57 -20.83 -2.12
C ILE A 41 5.86 -20.52 -2.91
N HIS A 42 5.74 -19.97 -4.12
CA HIS A 42 6.91 -19.60 -4.94
C HIS A 42 7.66 -18.37 -4.40
N LEU A 43 6.96 -17.39 -3.83
CA LEU A 43 7.60 -16.21 -3.24
C LEU A 43 8.37 -16.53 -1.94
N ARG A 44 8.10 -17.68 -1.30
CA ARG A 44 8.77 -18.09 -0.06
C ARG A 44 10.26 -18.37 -0.26
N GLY A 45 10.65 -18.86 -1.44
CA GLY A 45 12.06 -19.10 -1.80
C GLY A 45 12.84 -17.80 -2.09
N TRP A 46 12.16 -16.76 -2.58
CA TRP A 46 12.77 -15.45 -2.84
C TRP A 46 13.00 -14.64 -1.56
N ALA A 47 12.20 -14.86 -0.52
CA ALA A 47 12.33 -14.15 0.76
C ALA A 47 13.64 -14.45 1.50
N ASN A 48 14.29 -15.59 1.24
CA ASN A 48 15.51 -16.02 1.94
C ASN A 48 16.81 -15.72 1.18
N LYS A 49 16.76 -15.20 -0.05
CA LYS A 49 17.99 -14.80 -0.75
C LYS A 49 18.50 -13.50 -0.15
N GLN A 50 19.53 -13.60 0.68
CA GLN A 50 20.26 -12.43 1.17
C GLN A 50 20.88 -11.70 -0.03
N THR A 51 20.72 -10.39 -0.07
CA THR A 51 21.38 -9.54 -1.07
C THR A 51 22.89 -9.59 -0.88
N PRO A 52 23.68 -9.67 -1.97
CA PRO A 52 25.12 -9.74 -1.86
C PRO A 52 25.68 -8.47 -1.19
N ARG A 53 26.65 -8.63 -0.28
CA ARG A 53 27.18 -7.53 0.55
C ARG A 53 27.79 -6.39 -0.26
N TRP A 54 28.41 -6.68 -1.40
CA TRP A 54 28.98 -5.66 -2.28
C TRP A 54 27.91 -4.70 -2.80
N TRP A 55 26.70 -5.20 -3.09
CA TRP A 55 25.57 -4.39 -3.55
C TRP A 55 25.11 -3.41 -2.46
N LEU A 56 25.01 -3.89 -1.22
CA LEU A 56 24.65 -3.03 -0.08
C LEU A 56 25.67 -1.92 0.16
N LYS A 57 26.96 -2.20 -0.05
CA LYS A 57 28.04 -1.21 0.04
C LYS A 57 27.95 -0.15 -1.06
N VAL A 58 27.75 -0.55 -2.31
CA VAL A 58 27.58 0.37 -3.46
C VAL A 58 26.46 1.37 -3.19
N TRP A 59 25.32 0.89 -2.67
CA TRP A 59 24.16 1.74 -2.37
C TRP A 59 24.18 2.36 -0.98
N ARG A 60 25.30 2.28 -0.23
CA ARG A 60 25.45 2.82 1.15
C ARG A 60 24.28 2.43 2.07
N THR A 61 23.86 1.17 2.00
CA THR A 61 22.77 0.60 2.83
C THR A 61 23.30 -0.37 3.89
N ASP A 62 24.63 -0.55 3.92
CA ASP A 62 25.34 -1.43 4.86
C ASP A 62 25.39 -0.88 6.31
N ARG A 63 25.10 0.41 6.50
CA ARG A 63 25.14 1.07 7.82
C ARG A 63 23.73 1.29 8.36
N GLU A 64 23.53 1.08 9.66
CA GLU A 64 22.27 1.47 10.31
C GLU A 64 22.07 2.98 10.17
N SER A 65 21.07 3.37 9.39
CA SER A 65 20.65 4.76 9.21
C SER A 65 19.22 4.94 9.72
N VAL A 66 18.87 6.18 10.10
CA VAL A 66 17.49 6.54 10.49
C VAL A 66 16.48 6.14 9.39
N THR A 67 16.87 6.33 8.13
CA THR A 67 16.05 5.92 6.98
C THR A 67 15.84 4.41 6.90
N LEU A 68 16.84 3.60 7.24
CA LEU A 68 16.73 2.15 7.26
C LEU A 68 15.84 1.69 8.41
N GLN A 69 15.97 2.29 9.60
CA GLN A 69 15.11 2.00 10.75
C GLN A 69 13.64 2.33 10.46
N GLU A 70 13.37 3.48 9.84
CA GLU A 70 12.01 3.84 9.44
C GLU A 70 11.42 2.81 8.47
N ARG A 71 12.20 2.35 7.47
CA ARG A 71 11.73 1.33 6.52
C ARG A 71 11.56 -0.04 7.15
N ARG A 72 12.41 -0.40 8.11
CA ARG A 72 12.26 -1.61 8.92
C ARG A 72 10.92 -1.59 9.65
N MET A 73 10.57 -0.47 10.30
CA MET A 73 9.28 -0.30 10.97
C MET A 73 8.09 -0.32 10.00
N LEU A 74 8.19 0.38 8.86
CA LEU A 74 7.11 0.42 7.86
C LEU A 74 6.85 -0.94 7.23
N LEU A 75 7.89 -1.67 6.82
CA LEU A 75 7.76 -3.00 6.23
C LEU A 75 7.22 -4.02 7.23
N ALA A 76 7.68 -3.96 8.49
CA ALA A 76 7.13 -4.78 9.57
C ALA A 76 5.64 -4.51 9.79
N GLY A 77 5.23 -3.24 9.87
CA GLY A 77 3.82 -2.85 9.98
C GLY A 77 2.98 -3.26 8.76
N CYS A 78 3.58 -3.32 7.57
CA CYS A 78 2.95 -3.87 6.37
C CYS A 78 2.87 -5.41 6.38
N GLY A 79 3.66 -6.09 7.21
CA GLY A 79 3.73 -7.57 7.24
C GLY A 79 4.60 -8.14 6.13
N ILE A 80 5.42 -7.29 5.52
CA ILE A 80 6.35 -7.66 4.45
C ILE A 80 7.64 -8.10 5.13
N ARG A 81 7.92 -9.41 5.12
CA ARG A 81 9.13 -10.00 5.71
C ARG A 81 10.34 -9.91 4.78
N TYR A 82 10.49 -8.79 4.09
CA TYR A 82 11.59 -8.55 3.16
C TYR A 82 12.70 -7.80 3.88
N PRO A 83 13.99 -8.15 3.68
CA PRO A 83 15.09 -7.44 4.33
C PRO A 83 15.04 -5.94 3.95
N PRO A 84 14.99 -5.03 4.94
CA PRO A 84 14.83 -3.60 4.68
C PRO A 84 16.03 -3.01 3.93
N GLU A 85 17.22 -3.57 4.15
CA GLU A 85 18.46 -3.22 3.45
C GLU A 85 18.36 -3.46 1.95
N ALA A 86 17.88 -4.65 1.58
CA ALA A 86 17.66 -5.01 0.18
C ALA A 86 16.65 -4.06 -0.46
N TYR A 87 15.51 -3.83 0.19
CA TYR A 87 14.46 -2.94 -0.31
C TYR A 87 14.98 -1.54 -0.63
N LEU A 88 15.72 -0.95 0.31
CA LEU A 88 16.24 0.40 0.17
C LEU A 88 17.32 0.47 -0.91
N SER A 89 18.17 -0.55 -1.03
CA SER A 89 19.17 -0.65 -2.11
C SER A 89 18.54 -0.71 -3.50
N TYR A 90 17.49 -1.52 -3.69
CA TYR A 90 16.78 -1.60 -4.97
C TYR A 90 16.06 -0.30 -5.30
N ARG A 91 15.47 0.38 -4.31
CA ARG A 91 14.85 1.69 -4.50
C ARG A 91 15.88 2.73 -4.95
N ARG A 92 17.04 2.82 -4.29
CA ARG A 92 18.11 3.75 -4.68
C ARG A 92 18.64 3.43 -6.08
N CYS A 93 18.79 2.14 -6.39
CA CYS A 93 19.15 1.69 -7.72
C CYS A 93 18.14 2.15 -8.78
N LEU A 94 16.85 1.93 -8.54
CA LEU A 94 15.79 2.33 -9.47
C LEU A 94 15.77 3.86 -9.65
N LEU A 95 15.87 4.62 -8.56
CA LEU A 95 15.91 6.09 -8.60
C LEU A 95 17.14 6.65 -9.32
N PHE A 96 18.21 5.87 -9.47
CA PHE A 96 19.40 6.28 -10.21
C PHE A 96 19.36 5.80 -11.68
N VAL A 97 19.06 4.51 -11.89
CA VAL A 97 19.07 3.87 -13.21
C VAL A 97 17.98 4.44 -14.11
N VAL A 98 16.77 4.69 -13.60
CA VAL A 98 15.65 5.16 -14.43
C VAL A 98 15.90 6.57 -15.00
N PRO A 99 16.38 7.56 -14.22
CA PRO A 99 16.81 8.84 -14.79
C PRO A 99 17.98 8.73 -15.77
N CYS A 100 18.97 7.85 -15.53
CA CYS A 100 20.06 7.63 -16.47
C CYS A 100 19.55 7.09 -17.82
N ILE A 101 18.60 6.16 -17.80
CA ILE A 101 17.92 5.69 -19.01
C ILE A 101 17.17 6.85 -19.68
N GLY A 102 16.47 7.68 -18.90
CA GLY A 102 15.78 8.88 -19.41
C GLY A 102 16.72 9.86 -20.11
N GLY A 103 17.89 10.13 -19.52
CA GLY A 103 18.93 10.94 -20.14
C GLY A 103 19.44 10.34 -21.45
N GLY A 104 19.65 9.02 -21.49
CA GLY A 104 20.03 8.31 -22.72
C GLY A 104 18.96 8.45 -23.82
N VAL A 105 17.68 8.29 -23.46
CA VAL A 105 16.55 8.43 -24.40
C VAL A 105 16.44 9.86 -24.93
N TYR A 106 16.67 10.85 -24.07
CA TYR A 106 16.69 12.26 -24.47
C TYR A 106 17.82 12.52 -25.49
N LEU A 107 19.04 12.07 -25.20
CA LEU A 107 20.19 12.25 -26.11
C LEU A 107 19.99 11.53 -27.46
N LEU A 108 19.43 10.32 -27.45
CA LEU A 108 19.09 9.59 -28.69
C LEU A 108 17.98 10.26 -29.48
N GLY A 109 17.05 10.94 -28.80
CA GLY A 109 16.02 11.77 -29.43
C GLY A 109 16.60 13.00 -30.13
N GLU A 110 17.51 13.72 -29.47
CA GLU A 110 18.23 14.87 -30.03
C GLU A 110 19.07 14.50 -31.25
N GLN A 111 19.69 13.32 -31.25
CA GLN A 111 20.44 12.78 -32.39
C GLN A 111 19.55 12.30 -33.56
N GLY A 112 18.23 12.35 -33.41
CA GLY A 112 17.27 11.91 -34.43
C GLY A 112 17.18 10.40 -34.62
N LEU A 113 17.81 9.60 -33.75
CA LEU A 113 17.79 8.13 -33.81
C LEU A 113 16.44 7.55 -33.38
N VAL A 114 15.67 8.29 -32.58
CA VAL A 114 14.35 7.90 -32.10
C VAL A 114 13.33 8.97 -32.51
N PRO A 115 12.15 8.57 -33.06
CA PRO A 115 11.11 9.53 -33.39
C PRO A 115 10.68 10.38 -32.18
N ALA A 116 10.57 11.69 -32.37
CA ALA A 116 10.17 12.64 -31.32
C ALA A 116 8.91 12.23 -30.49
N PRO A 117 7.79 11.75 -31.07
CA PRO A 117 6.65 11.34 -30.26
C PRO A 117 6.95 10.10 -29.40
N MET A 118 7.86 9.23 -29.83
CA MET A 118 8.25 8.04 -29.08
C MET A 118 9.17 8.38 -27.91
N SER A 119 10.14 9.29 -28.10
CA SER A 119 11.03 9.74 -27.02
C SER A 119 10.25 10.44 -25.91
N TRP A 120 9.32 11.34 -26.24
CA TRP A 120 8.46 12.03 -25.27
C TRP A 120 7.61 11.05 -24.46
N ASN A 121 6.92 10.11 -25.11
CA ASN A 121 6.12 9.10 -24.42
C ASN A 121 6.96 8.26 -23.46
N LEU A 122 8.17 7.88 -23.88
CA LEU A 122 9.06 7.07 -23.06
C LEU A 122 9.61 7.86 -21.86
N LEU A 123 9.93 9.15 -22.04
CA LEU A 123 10.28 10.05 -20.94
C LEU A 123 9.14 10.21 -19.93
N PHE A 124 7.88 10.35 -20.38
CA PHE A 124 6.72 10.40 -19.49
C PHE A 124 6.57 9.11 -18.67
N VAL A 125 6.73 7.94 -19.30
CA VAL A 125 6.68 6.65 -18.59
C VAL A 125 7.79 6.57 -17.54
N LEU A 126 9.02 6.93 -17.89
CA LEU A 126 10.14 6.93 -16.95
C LEU A 126 9.91 7.91 -15.78
N LEU A 127 9.35 9.09 -16.05
CA LEU A 127 8.97 10.06 -15.03
C LEU A 127 7.96 9.46 -14.03
N ILE A 128 6.94 8.75 -14.52
CA ILE A 128 5.95 8.06 -13.68
C ILE A 128 6.63 7.01 -12.80
N PHE A 129 7.55 6.20 -13.35
CA PHE A 129 8.28 5.21 -12.55
C PHE A 129 9.14 5.84 -11.45
N VAL A 130 9.82 6.96 -11.75
CA VAL A 130 10.58 7.72 -10.75
C VAL A 130 9.64 8.27 -9.67
N GLY A 131 8.51 8.87 -10.07
CA GLY A 131 7.50 9.38 -9.15
C GLY A 131 6.95 8.30 -8.21
N LEU A 132 6.63 7.11 -8.74
CA LEU A 132 6.18 5.97 -7.94
C LEU A 132 7.25 5.48 -6.95
N ALA A 133 8.51 5.40 -7.38
CA ALA A 133 9.62 5.00 -6.51
C ALA A 133 9.96 6.07 -5.45
N ALA A 134 9.76 7.35 -5.77
CA ALA A 134 9.95 8.46 -4.84
C ALA A 134 8.84 8.48 -3.77
N CYS A 135 7.59 8.25 -4.16
CA CYS A 135 6.40 8.28 -3.29
C CYS A 135 6.13 6.96 -2.54
N ASP A 136 7.05 6.00 -2.59
CA ASP A 136 6.94 4.68 -1.96
C ASP A 136 6.52 4.72 -0.48
N ARG A 137 6.97 5.75 0.26
CA ARG A 137 6.66 5.97 1.68
C ARG A 137 5.17 6.13 1.91
N MET A 138 4.51 6.93 1.07
CA MET A 138 3.08 7.18 1.18
C MET A 138 2.30 5.90 0.92
N TRP A 139 2.71 5.11 -0.08
CA TRP A 139 2.12 3.81 -0.38
C TRP A 139 2.26 2.82 0.77
N LEU A 140 3.47 2.67 1.32
CA LEU A 140 3.72 1.78 2.46
C LEU A 140 2.97 2.22 3.71
N GLN A 141 2.93 3.51 4.00
CA GLN A 141 2.16 4.03 5.13
C GLN A 141 0.66 3.77 4.96
N SER A 142 0.13 3.95 3.75
CA SER A 142 -1.27 3.67 3.44
C SER A 142 -1.60 2.19 3.59
N PHE A 143 -0.70 1.31 3.13
CA PHE A 143 -0.85 -0.13 3.28
C PHE A 143 -0.73 -0.57 4.75
N ARG A 144 0.21 -0.01 5.52
CA ARG A 144 0.32 -0.20 6.97
C ARG A 144 -0.99 0.19 7.65
N ARG A 145 -1.52 1.40 7.41
CA ARG A 145 -2.80 1.87 7.97
C ARG A 145 -3.94 0.92 7.64
N TYR A 146 -4.05 0.49 6.38
CA TYR A 146 -5.07 -0.47 5.95
C TYR A 146 -4.98 -1.80 6.71
N ARG A 147 -3.77 -2.35 6.85
CA ARG A 147 -3.54 -3.61 7.57
C ARG A 147 -3.82 -3.44 9.06
N THR A 148 -3.34 -2.36 9.67
CA THR A 148 -3.60 -2.01 11.08
C THR A 148 -5.10 -1.95 11.36
N ASP A 149 -5.88 -1.28 10.52
CA ASP A 149 -7.35 -1.20 10.65
C ASP A 149 -8.02 -2.58 10.65
N ARG A 150 -7.53 -3.53 9.84
CA ARG A 150 -8.04 -4.90 9.79
C ARG A 150 -7.66 -5.68 11.04
N ILE A 151 -6.40 -5.57 11.48
CA ILE A 151 -5.90 -6.20 12.70
C ILE A 151 -6.67 -5.69 13.91
N ARG A 152 -6.86 -4.37 14.04
CA ARG A 152 -7.62 -3.74 15.13
C ARG A 152 -9.02 -4.31 15.25
N ARG A 153 -9.74 -4.51 14.14
CA ARG A 153 -11.09 -5.14 14.14
C ARG A 153 -11.06 -6.57 14.65
N GLU A 154 -10.07 -7.36 14.22
CA GLU A 154 -9.93 -8.75 14.67
C GLU A 154 -9.56 -8.82 16.16
N ILE A 155 -8.67 -7.94 16.63
CA ILE A 155 -8.32 -7.81 18.04
C ILE A 155 -9.56 -7.42 18.87
N VAL A 156 -10.35 -6.45 18.42
CA VAL A 156 -11.60 -6.06 19.10
C VAL A 156 -12.56 -7.24 19.18
N ALA A 157 -12.71 -8.04 18.12
CA ALA A 157 -13.57 -9.22 18.12
C ALA A 157 -13.07 -10.29 19.11
N VAL A 158 -11.76 -10.58 19.10
CA VAL A 158 -11.14 -11.54 20.03
C VAL A 158 -11.26 -11.05 21.48
N SER A 159 -10.88 -9.81 21.77
CA SER A 159 -10.95 -9.24 23.11
C SER A 159 -12.38 -9.15 23.63
N SER A 160 -13.35 -8.81 22.77
CA SER A 160 -14.76 -8.84 23.16
C SER A 160 -15.20 -10.27 23.48
N GLN A 161 -14.78 -11.26 22.69
CA GLN A 161 -15.05 -12.68 22.98
C GLN A 161 -14.41 -13.16 24.28
N LEU A 162 -13.19 -12.70 24.58
CA LEU A 162 -12.51 -13.00 25.85
C LEU A 162 -13.26 -12.41 27.04
N LEU A 163 -13.81 -11.19 26.91
CA LEU A 163 -14.65 -10.58 27.94
C LEU A 163 -15.93 -11.39 28.20
N TYR A 164 -16.47 -12.13 27.22
CA TYR A 164 -17.58 -13.05 27.48
C TYR A 164 -17.17 -14.31 28.25
N TYR A 165 -15.87 -14.63 28.29
CA TYR A 165 -15.34 -15.76 29.05
C TYR A 165 -14.83 -15.36 30.45
N THR A 166 -15.09 -14.13 30.90
CA THR A 166 -14.79 -13.71 32.28
C THR A 166 -15.48 -14.62 33.28
N GLY A 167 -14.74 -15.15 34.25
CA GLY A 167 -15.28 -16.11 35.24
C GLY A 167 -15.45 -17.55 34.74
N SER A 168 -15.10 -17.83 33.48
CA SER A 168 -15.07 -19.21 32.97
C SER A 168 -13.87 -19.98 33.51
N ARG A 169 -14.07 -21.28 33.83
CA ARG A 169 -13.01 -22.21 34.27
C ARG A 169 -11.98 -22.58 33.19
N LEU A 170 -12.16 -22.12 31.94
CA LEU A 170 -11.18 -22.37 30.88
C LEU A 170 -9.90 -21.57 31.11
N HIS A 171 -8.75 -22.22 30.92
CA HIS A 171 -7.47 -21.51 30.85
C HIS A 171 -7.43 -20.54 29.67
N LEU A 172 -6.61 -19.48 29.80
CA LEU A 172 -6.45 -18.45 28.77
C LEU A 172 -6.10 -19.02 27.39
N HIS A 173 -5.26 -20.05 27.32
CA HIS A 173 -4.95 -20.75 26.06
C HIS A 173 -6.20 -21.32 25.39
N GLY A 174 -7.05 -22.03 26.14
CA GLY A 174 -8.30 -22.59 25.64
C GLY A 174 -9.29 -21.51 25.22
N LYS A 175 -9.36 -20.39 25.96
CA LYS A 175 -10.16 -19.21 25.59
C LYS A 175 -9.69 -18.62 24.25
N LEU A 176 -8.37 -18.46 24.07
CA LEU A 176 -7.77 -17.94 22.82
C LEU A 176 -7.94 -18.91 21.63
N MET A 177 -7.80 -20.22 21.85
CA MET A 177 -8.04 -21.24 20.82
C MET A 177 -9.46 -21.14 20.25
N LYS A 178 -10.48 -20.94 21.10
CA LYS A 178 -11.86 -20.72 20.64
C LYS A 178 -12.01 -19.42 19.83
N CYS A 179 -11.19 -18.40 20.12
CA CYS A 179 -11.23 -17.13 19.41
C CYS A 179 -10.51 -17.15 18.05
N LEU A 180 -9.79 -18.23 17.69
CA LEU A 180 -9.10 -18.34 16.40
C LEU A 180 -10.03 -18.18 15.20
N ALA A 181 -11.27 -18.66 15.30
CA ALA A 181 -12.26 -18.53 14.23
C ALA A 181 -12.56 -17.06 13.86
N LEU A 182 -12.48 -16.16 14.84
CA LEU A 182 -12.72 -14.72 14.67
C LEU A 182 -11.54 -13.99 14.01
N THR A 183 -10.38 -14.65 13.92
CA THR A 183 -9.19 -14.12 13.27
C THR A 183 -9.12 -14.61 11.83
N ARG A 184 -8.83 -13.73 10.87
CA ARG A 184 -8.62 -14.07 9.46
C ARG A 184 -7.25 -13.60 8.99
N HIS A 185 -6.90 -12.36 9.30
CA HIS A 185 -5.62 -11.75 8.96
C HIS A 185 -4.53 -12.15 9.96
N ILE A 186 -4.86 -12.18 11.25
CA ILE A 186 -3.90 -12.55 12.30
C ILE A 186 -3.86 -14.06 12.59
N ARG A 187 -4.72 -14.86 11.95
CA ARG A 187 -4.88 -16.30 12.23
C ARG A 187 -3.56 -17.08 12.18
N GLY A 188 -2.74 -16.83 11.18
CA GLY A 188 -1.46 -17.53 11.03
C GLY A 188 -0.51 -17.24 12.20
N GLU A 189 -0.43 -15.97 12.62
CA GLU A 189 0.44 -15.56 13.73
C GLU A 189 -0.14 -16.00 15.09
N MET A 190 -1.46 -15.89 15.26
CA MET A 190 -2.16 -16.36 16.45
C MET A 190 -2.03 -17.88 16.61
N GLY A 191 -2.13 -18.64 15.51
CA GLY A 191 -1.93 -20.08 15.54
C GLY A 191 -0.51 -20.48 15.94
N LEU A 192 0.51 -19.76 15.45
CA LEU A 192 1.89 -19.99 15.87
C LEU A 192 2.10 -19.62 17.35
N LEU A 193 1.52 -18.52 17.82
CA LEU A 193 1.53 -18.16 19.24
C LEU A 193 0.91 -19.26 20.10
N LEU A 194 -0.23 -19.82 19.69
CA LEU A 194 -0.93 -20.86 20.45
C LEU A 194 -0.20 -22.20 20.41
N ASN A 195 0.54 -22.49 19.34
CA ASN A 195 1.42 -23.66 19.27
C ASN A 195 2.64 -23.52 20.18
N GLU A 196 3.24 -22.32 20.25
CA GLU A 196 4.41 -22.02 21.08
C GLU A 196 4.04 -21.79 22.56
N TRP A 197 2.76 -21.60 22.87
CA TRP A 197 2.26 -21.14 24.17
C TRP A 197 2.64 -22.02 25.37
N TYR A 198 2.60 -23.34 25.22
CA TYR A 198 2.92 -24.27 26.31
C TYR A 198 4.43 -24.39 26.58
N HIS A 199 5.27 -24.08 25.59
CA HIS A 199 6.72 -24.09 25.78
C HIS A 199 7.19 -22.82 26.47
N ASP A 200 6.81 -21.65 25.92
CA ASP A 200 7.18 -20.36 26.48
C ASP A 200 6.22 -19.28 25.96
N ALA A 201 5.20 -18.97 26.78
CA ALA A 201 4.20 -17.97 26.37
C ALA A 201 4.76 -16.54 26.34
N ASP A 202 5.79 -16.20 27.11
CA ASP A 202 6.39 -14.85 27.07
C ASP A 202 7.14 -14.63 25.75
N SER A 203 7.97 -15.60 25.33
CA SER A 203 8.63 -15.50 24.03
C SER A 203 7.65 -15.66 22.87
N ALA A 204 6.60 -16.47 23.00
CA ALA A 204 5.53 -16.57 21.99
C ALA A 204 4.80 -15.22 21.82
N LEU A 205 4.43 -14.55 22.92
CA LEU A 205 3.83 -13.21 22.89
C LEU A 205 4.80 -12.17 22.30
N LYS A 206 6.09 -12.26 22.64
CA LYS A 206 7.13 -11.39 22.06
C LYS A 206 7.28 -11.58 20.55
N ARG A 207 7.30 -12.82 20.07
CA ARG A 207 7.36 -13.12 18.63
C ARG A 207 6.06 -12.70 17.94
N PHE A 208 4.91 -12.86 18.57
CA PHE A 208 3.62 -12.44 18.01
C PHE A 208 3.56 -10.93 17.76
N LYS A 209 3.98 -10.11 18.74
CA LYS A 209 4.05 -8.65 18.55
C LYS A 209 5.05 -8.25 17.47
N GLU A 210 6.22 -8.91 17.42
CA GLU A 210 7.24 -8.66 16.39
C GLU A 210 6.76 -9.03 14.97
N ARG A 211 6.04 -10.15 14.82
CA ARG A 211 5.52 -10.61 13.52
C ARG A 211 4.36 -9.76 13.01
N LEU A 212 3.54 -9.21 13.91
CA LEU A 212 2.44 -8.31 13.52
C LEU A 212 2.94 -6.89 13.24
N GLY A 213 3.85 -6.36 14.07
CA GLY A 213 4.49 -5.06 13.86
C GLY A 213 3.55 -3.87 13.94
N THR A 214 2.43 -4.00 14.67
CA THR A 214 1.44 -2.94 14.89
C THR A 214 1.28 -2.63 16.36
N ASP A 215 1.00 -1.37 16.69
CA ASP A 215 0.90 -0.90 18.08
C ASP A 215 -0.28 -1.57 18.82
N GLU A 216 -1.37 -1.87 18.10
CA GLU A 216 -2.51 -2.60 18.63
C GLU A 216 -2.18 -4.05 18.98
N ALA A 217 -1.26 -4.67 18.22
CA ALA A 217 -0.80 -6.02 18.53
C ALA A 217 0.10 -6.01 19.77
N TYR A 218 0.84 -4.92 20.01
CA TYR A 218 1.61 -4.73 21.22
C TYR A 218 0.69 -4.62 22.44
N GLY A 219 -0.32 -3.73 22.38
CA GLY A 219 -1.29 -3.55 23.47
C GLY A 219 -2.08 -4.84 23.77
N PHE A 220 -2.47 -5.58 22.72
CA PHE A 220 -3.13 -6.88 22.89
C PHE A 220 -2.21 -7.92 23.54
N ALA A 221 -0.96 -8.05 23.07
CA ALA A 221 -0.01 -9.01 23.63
C ALA A 221 0.27 -8.73 25.12
N GLU A 222 0.41 -7.46 25.51
CA GLU A 222 0.62 -7.09 26.90
C GLU A 222 -0.63 -7.38 27.75
N SER A 223 -1.82 -7.11 27.22
CA SER A 223 -3.08 -7.46 27.89
C SER A 223 -3.21 -8.97 28.13
N MET A 224 -2.82 -9.79 27.15
CA MET A 224 -2.79 -11.25 27.29
C MET A 224 -1.73 -11.71 28.30
N ARG A 225 -0.59 -11.03 28.35
CA ARG A 225 0.45 -11.29 29.34
C ARG A 225 -0.04 -11.03 30.76
N SER A 226 -0.70 -9.89 30.99
CA SER A 226 -1.29 -9.54 32.28
C SER A 226 -2.35 -10.54 32.70
N LEU A 227 -3.28 -10.89 31.80
CA LEU A 227 -4.31 -11.91 32.07
C LEU A 227 -3.74 -13.29 32.39
N ARG A 228 -2.59 -13.64 31.82
CA ARG A 228 -1.90 -14.90 32.12
C ARG A 228 -1.30 -14.89 33.53
N LEU A 229 -0.70 -13.77 33.93
CA LEU A 229 -0.02 -13.64 35.23
C LEU A 229 -1.01 -13.56 36.39
N ASN A 230 -2.08 -12.78 36.21
CA ASN A 230 -3.14 -12.66 37.20
C ASN A 230 -4.47 -12.49 36.48
N GLU A 231 -5.40 -13.41 36.67
CA GLU A 231 -6.75 -13.25 36.12
C GLU A 231 -7.61 -12.49 37.13
N SER A 232 -7.52 -11.15 37.10
CA SER A 232 -8.28 -10.26 37.97
C SER A 232 -9.36 -9.48 37.21
N GLN A 233 -10.40 -9.05 37.92
CA GLN A 233 -11.46 -8.22 37.37
C GLN A 233 -10.92 -6.89 36.82
N GLU A 234 -9.93 -6.31 37.50
CA GLU A 234 -9.27 -5.06 37.10
C GLU A 234 -8.64 -5.16 35.70
N ILE A 235 -7.99 -6.29 35.40
CA ILE A 235 -7.36 -6.50 34.08
C ILE A 235 -8.44 -6.66 33.00
N TYR A 236 -9.58 -7.26 33.32
CA TYR A 236 -10.72 -7.31 32.40
C TYR A 236 -11.38 -5.95 32.18
N ASP A 237 -11.43 -5.10 33.20
CA ASP A 237 -11.93 -3.73 33.07
C ASP A 237 -10.98 -2.89 32.19
N MET A 238 -9.67 -3.03 32.36
CA MET A 238 -8.67 -2.45 31.46
C MET A 238 -8.85 -2.96 30.02
N LEU A 239 -9.08 -4.27 29.83
CA LEU A 239 -9.34 -4.83 28.50
C LEU A 239 -10.63 -4.25 27.89
N ARG A 240 -11.66 -3.99 28.69
CA ARG A 240 -12.91 -3.37 28.25
C ARG A 240 -12.68 -1.93 27.77
N GLU A 241 -11.85 -1.17 28.48
CA GLU A 241 -11.44 0.18 28.07
C GLU A 241 -10.67 0.16 26.75
N VAL A 242 -9.66 -0.70 26.62
CA VAL A 242 -8.90 -0.87 25.36
C VAL A 242 -9.82 -1.25 24.19
N VAL A 243 -10.80 -2.12 24.42
CA VAL A 243 -11.80 -2.48 23.40
C VAL A 243 -12.65 -1.28 23.00
N ARG A 244 -13.07 -0.45 23.96
CA ARG A 244 -13.85 0.77 23.70
C ARG A 244 -13.04 1.76 22.87
N ASP A 245 -11.78 1.98 23.22
CA ASP A 245 -10.88 2.87 22.49
C ASP A 245 -10.65 2.40 21.06
N TYR A 246 -10.42 1.10 20.87
CA TYR A 246 -10.25 0.54 19.53
C TYR A 246 -11.53 0.62 18.69
N LYS A 247 -12.72 0.47 19.30
CA LYS A 247 -13.99 0.70 18.60
C LYS A 247 -14.13 2.16 18.15
N ALA A 248 -13.82 3.12 19.02
CA ALA A 248 -13.84 4.53 18.67
C ALA A 248 -12.86 4.85 17.51
N GLN A 249 -11.64 4.31 17.55
CA GLN A 249 -10.68 4.48 16.44
C GLN A 249 -11.17 3.85 15.13
N ILE A 250 -11.90 2.73 15.17
CA ILE A 250 -12.49 2.11 13.98
C ILE A 250 -13.58 3.02 13.39
N GLU A 251 -14.39 3.65 14.22
CA GLU A 251 -15.45 4.57 13.79
C GLU A 251 -14.85 5.83 13.15
N LEU A 252 -13.89 6.47 13.82
CA LEU A 252 -13.15 7.60 13.25
C LEU A 252 -12.53 7.27 11.88
N ALA A 253 -11.93 6.09 11.75
CA ALA A 253 -11.36 5.64 10.47
C ALA A 253 -12.43 5.34 9.40
N LYS A 254 -13.67 5.01 9.77
CA LYS A 254 -14.77 4.86 8.81
C LYS A 254 -15.24 6.23 8.31
N ASP A 255 -15.36 7.20 9.21
CA ASP A 255 -15.87 8.53 8.84
C ASP A 255 -14.86 9.30 7.97
N SER A 256 -13.58 9.26 8.32
CA SER A 256 -12.51 9.80 7.47
C SER A 256 -12.49 9.22 6.05
N ARG A 257 -12.83 7.92 5.89
CA ARG A 257 -12.95 7.28 4.57
C ARG A 257 -14.15 7.81 3.78
N LYS A 258 -15.28 8.06 4.43
CA LYS A 258 -16.48 8.62 3.77
C LYS A 258 -16.16 10.01 3.23
N GLU A 259 -15.56 10.86 4.06
CA GLU A 259 -15.14 12.21 3.66
C GLU A 259 -14.18 12.18 2.46
N THR A 260 -13.11 11.39 2.54
CA THR A 260 -12.12 11.28 1.45
C THR A 260 -12.77 10.78 0.15
N THR A 261 -13.71 9.84 0.24
CA THR A 261 -14.43 9.33 -0.92
C THR A 261 -15.33 10.41 -1.53
N SER A 262 -16.02 11.20 -0.70
CA SER A 262 -16.82 12.33 -1.15
C SER A 262 -15.97 13.38 -1.86
N TYR A 263 -14.80 13.74 -1.33
CA TYR A 263 -13.87 14.67 -1.99
C TYR A 263 -13.39 14.14 -3.34
N LEU A 264 -13.04 12.86 -3.41
CA LEU A 264 -12.58 12.23 -4.65
C LEU A 264 -13.69 12.21 -5.70
N LEU A 265 -14.93 11.90 -5.30
CA LEU A 265 -16.09 11.95 -6.19
C LEU A 265 -16.36 13.38 -6.69
N PHE A 266 -16.20 14.39 -5.84
CA PHE A 266 -16.34 15.79 -6.24
C PHE A 266 -15.31 16.19 -7.30
N VAL A 267 -14.04 15.81 -7.12
CA VAL A 267 -12.98 16.08 -8.10
C VAL A 267 -13.23 15.33 -9.41
N LEU A 268 -13.60 14.05 -9.33
CA LEU A 268 -13.89 13.24 -10.52
C LEU A 268 -15.13 13.74 -11.28
N ALA A 269 -16.13 14.29 -10.59
CA ALA A 269 -17.28 14.93 -11.23
C ALA A 269 -16.92 16.30 -11.82
N GLY A 270 -16.01 17.04 -11.17
CA GLY A 270 -15.54 18.35 -11.62
C GLY A 270 -14.76 18.30 -12.94
N ILE A 271 -13.97 17.25 -13.19
CA ILE A 271 -13.18 17.11 -14.42
C ILE A 271 -14.06 17.11 -15.68
N PRO A 272 -15.09 16.23 -15.80
CA PRO A 272 -16.04 16.28 -16.91
C PRO A 272 -16.70 17.65 -17.04
N ILE A 273 -17.18 18.25 -15.94
CA ILE A 273 -17.85 19.56 -15.96
C ILE A 273 -16.93 20.63 -16.58
N LEU A 274 -15.68 20.72 -16.09
CA LEU A 274 -14.67 21.64 -16.62
C LEU A 274 -14.39 21.39 -18.11
N TYR A 275 -14.32 20.12 -18.51
CA TYR A 275 -14.10 19.74 -19.90
C TYR A 275 -15.29 20.15 -20.79
N THR A 276 -16.52 20.01 -20.31
CA THR A 276 -17.73 20.48 -21.00
C THR A 276 -17.70 21.99 -21.17
N PHE A 277 -17.30 22.75 -20.15
CA PHE A 277 -17.12 24.20 -20.25
C PHE A 277 -16.07 24.57 -21.31
N GLN A 278 -14.94 23.86 -21.36
CA GLN A 278 -13.87 24.12 -22.34
C GLN A 278 -14.25 23.77 -23.78
N ILE A 279 -14.92 22.65 -24.00
CA ILE A 279 -15.26 22.19 -25.36
C ILE A 279 -16.50 22.89 -25.91
N PHE A 280 -17.53 23.07 -25.10
CA PHE A 280 -18.80 23.61 -25.58
C PHE A 280 -18.95 25.09 -25.34
N LEU A 281 -18.61 25.57 -24.14
CA LEU A 281 -18.99 26.92 -23.73
C LEU A 281 -17.95 27.96 -24.14
N TYR A 282 -16.66 27.62 -24.03
CA TYR A 282 -15.56 28.52 -24.36
C TYR A 282 -15.54 28.97 -25.84
N PRO A 283 -15.75 28.10 -26.84
CA PRO A 283 -15.82 28.53 -28.24
C PRO A 283 -17.00 29.47 -28.49
N TRP A 284 -18.17 29.20 -27.91
CA TRP A 284 -19.35 30.07 -28.02
C TRP A 284 -19.14 31.44 -27.39
N VAL A 285 -18.44 31.52 -26.26
CA VAL A 285 -18.06 32.81 -25.65
C VAL A 285 -17.08 33.58 -26.55
N GLN A 286 -16.12 32.89 -27.17
CA GLN A 286 -15.22 33.53 -28.13
C GLN A 286 -15.95 34.04 -29.38
N GLU A 287 -16.94 33.30 -29.89
CA GLU A 287 -17.77 33.74 -31.03
C GLU A 287 -18.67 34.91 -30.66
N ALA A 288 -19.29 34.89 -29.48
CA ALA A 288 -20.10 36.01 -28.99
C ALA A 288 -19.24 37.28 -28.81
N ALA A 289 -18.04 37.17 -28.24
CA ALA A 289 -17.13 38.30 -28.09
C ALA A 289 -16.75 38.91 -29.44
N LYS A 290 -16.44 38.08 -30.46
CA LYS A 290 -16.18 38.55 -31.83
C LYS A 290 -17.38 39.26 -32.47
N LEU A 291 -18.60 38.79 -32.20
CA LEU A 291 -19.82 39.44 -32.68
C LEU A 291 -20.05 40.80 -32.02
N PHE A 292 -19.81 40.91 -30.71
CA PHE A 292 -19.94 42.18 -30.00
C PHE A 292 -18.87 43.20 -30.42
N ASP A 293 -17.61 42.77 -30.63
CA ASP A 293 -16.55 43.62 -31.17
C ASP A 293 -16.86 44.10 -32.60
N ALA A 294 -17.55 43.31 -33.41
CA ALA A 294 -17.97 43.70 -34.75
C ALA A 294 -19.18 44.67 -34.79
N LEU A 295 -20.00 44.68 -33.73
CA LEU A 295 -21.20 45.50 -33.61
C LEU A 295 -20.95 46.86 -32.92
N ASN A 296 -19.86 46.99 -32.16
CA ASN A 296 -19.38 48.24 -31.58
C ASN A 296 -17.99 48.60 -32.16
N PRO A 297 -17.92 49.14 -33.39
CA PRO A 297 -16.69 49.74 -33.90
C PRO A 297 -16.31 51.05 -33.18
#